data_AF-A0A661LZ15-F1
#
_entry.id   AF-A0A661LZ15-F1
#
_cell.length_a   1.000
_cell.length_b   1.000
_cell.length_c   1.000
_cell.angle_alpha   90.00
_cell.angle_beta   90.00
_cell.angle_gamma   90.00
#
_symmetry.space_group_name_H-M   'P 1'
#
loop_
_entity.id
_entity.type
_entity.pdbx_description
1 polymer ?
#
loop_
_entity_poly.entity_id
_entity_poly.type
_entity_poly.pdbx_seq_one_letter_code
_entity_poly.pdbx_strand_id
1 'polypeptide(L)' 'MDLPRKIGVGIVMIIPGFVTGGLVYSLLHSWFGVLVMEIIVAGCCWAVVTGKFKTALQKS' A
#
# COMPACT_ATOMS: atom_id res chain seq x y z
N MET A 1 10.99 0.01 -13.89
CA MET A 1 9.60 -0.18 -14.36
C MET A 1 9.29 0.95 -15.32
N ASP A 2 8.66 0.67 -16.45
CA ASP A 2 8.25 1.72 -17.39
C ASP A 2 7.30 2.69 -16.68
N LEU A 3 7.42 3.99 -17.02
CA LEU A 3 6.65 5.05 -16.39
C LEU A 3 5.12 4.80 -16.41
N PRO A 4 4.51 4.32 -17.52
CA PRO A 4 3.09 3.99 -17.55
C PRO A 4 2.71 2.87 -16.58
N ARG A 5 3.58 1.87 -16.44
CA ARG A 5 3.38 0.73 -15.53
C ARG A 5 3.46 1.16 -14.08
N LYS A 6 4.38 2.08 -13.75
CA LYS A 6 4.53 2.66 -12.42
C LYS A 6 3.31 3.49 -12.02
N ILE A 7 2.77 4.29 -12.94
CA ILE A 7 1.53 5.05 -12.74
C ILE A 7 0.33 4.11 -12.56
N GLY A 8 0.20 3.09 -13.41
CA GLY A 8 -0.87 2.10 -13.31
C GLY A 8 -0.87 1.35 -11.97
N VAL A 9 0.31 0.94 -11.49
CA VAL A 9 0.45 0.32 -10.16
C VAL A 9 0.07 1.29 -9.04
N GLY A 10 0.50 2.55 -9.13
CA GLY A 10 0.14 3.58 -8.16
C GLY A 10 -1.37 3.77 -8.04
N ILE A 11 -2.08 3.84 -9.17
CA ILE A 11 -3.55 3.97 -9.20
C ILE A 11 -4.23 2.74 -8.61
N VAL A 12 -3.81 1.53 -8.98
CA VAL A 12 -4.39 0.28 -8.45
C VAL A 12 -4.17 0.15 -6.94
N MET A 13 -3.03 0.65 -6.42
CA MET A 13 -2.71 0.62 -4.99
C MET A 13 -3.55 1.57 -4.13
N ILE A 14 -4.33 2.48 -4.73
CA ILE A 14 -5.31 3.28 -4.01
C ILE A 14 -6.42 2.39 -3.41
N ILE A 15 -6.84 1.36 -4.15
CA ILE A 15 -7.91 0.43 -3.74
C ILE A 15 -7.60 -0.27 -2.40
N PRO A 16 -6.47 -0.99 -2.25
CA PRO A 16 -6.14 -1.63 -0.99
C PRO A 16 -5.94 -0.64 0.17
N GLY A 17 -5.50 0.61 -0.09
CA GLY A 17 -5.42 1.67 0.93
C GLY A 17 -6.79 1.98 1.54
N PHE A 18 -7.76 2.31 0.68
CA PHE A 18 -9.13 2.57 1.14
C PHE A 18 -9.81 1.35 1.76
N VAL A 19 -9.62 0.15 1.21
CA VAL A 19 -10.23 -1.08 1.74
C VAL A 19 -9.66 -1.42 3.12
N THR A 20 -8.34 -1.39 3.30
CA THR A 20 -7.73 -1.66 4.62
C THR A 20 -8.02 -0.55 5.62
N GLY A 21 -8.01 0.71 5.21
CA GLY A 21 -8.42 1.84 6.05
C GLY A 21 -9.87 1.71 6.54
N GLY A 22 -10.81 1.35 5.65
CA GLY A 22 -12.19 1.10 6.02
C GLY A 22 -12.37 -0.10 6.96
N LEU A 23 -11.61 -1.17 6.74
CA LEU A 23 -11.61 -2.34 7.61
C LEU A 23 -11.10 -1.99 9.02
N VAL A 24 -10.01 -1.22 9.09
CA VAL A 24 -9.41 -0.77 10.36
C VAL A 24 -10.36 0.17 11.10
N TYR A 25 -11.04 1.07 10.38
CA TYR A 25 -12.08 1.89 10.98
C TYR A 25 -13.23 1.05 11.53
N SER A 26 -13.69 0.04 10.79
CA SER A 26 -14.78 -0.84 11.24
C SER A 26 -14.41 -1.65 12.49
N LEU A 27 -13.13 -1.98 12.68
CA LEU A 27 -12.66 -2.78 13.82
C LEU A 27 -12.37 -1.94 15.06
N LEU A 28 -11.72 -0.79 14.89
CA LEU A 28 -11.23 0.03 16.00
C LEU A 28 -12.08 1.26 16.27
N HIS A 29 -12.98 1.62 15.34
CA HIS A 29 -13.79 2.86 15.35
C HIS A 29 -12.96 4.13 15.60
N SER A 30 -11.66 4.09 15.27
CA SER A 30 -10.68 5.12 15.61
C SER A 30 -10.04 5.67 14.34
N TRP A 31 -10.16 6.98 14.16
CA TRP A 31 -9.55 7.72 13.05
C TRP A 31 -8.02 7.67 13.06
N PHE A 32 -7.40 7.61 14.24
CA PHE A 32 -5.94 7.48 14.35
C PHE A 32 -5.45 6.13 13.82
N GLY A 33 -6.22 5.06 14.02
CA GLY A 33 -5.90 3.73 13.46
C GLY A 33 -5.88 3.73 11.94
N VAL A 34 -6.84 4.44 11.32
CA VAL A 34 -6.92 4.59 9.86
C VAL A 34 -5.69 5.33 9.33
N LEU A 35 -5.29 6.44 9.97
CA LEU A 35 -4.11 7.21 9.56
C LEU A 35 -2.82 6.38 9.61
N VAL A 36 -2.62 5.62 10.68
CA VAL A 36 -1.44 4.75 10.81
C VAL A 36 -1.43 3.68 9.73
N MET A 37 -2.58 3.08 9.44
CA MET A 37 -2.69 2.05 8.41
C MET A 37 -2.49 2.58 7.00
N GLU A 38 -2.99 3.79 6.70
CA GLU A 38 -2.76 4.45 5.42
C GLU A 38 -1.26 4.70 5.18
N ILE A 39 -0.51 5.10 6.22
CA ILE A 39 0.95 5.27 6.13
C ILE A 39 1.64 3.94 5.80
N ILE A 40 1.19 2.83 6.41
CA ILE A 40 1.74 1.49 6.16
C ILE A 40 1.50 1.07 4.70
N VAL A 41 0.28 1.28 4.19
CA VAL A 41 -0.07 0.93 2.81
C VAL A 41 0.67 1.81 1.80
N ALA A 42 0.81 3.11 2.07
CA ALA A 42 1.60 4.01 1.25
C ALA A 42 3.08 3.58 1.19
N GLY A 43 3.65 3.17 2.32
CA GLY A 43 5.00 2.59 2.39
C GLY A 43 5.13 1.29 1.58
N CYS A 44 4.12 0.43 1.65
CA CYS A 44 4.05 -0.80 0.87
C CYS A 44 3.97 -0.53 -0.64
N CYS A 45 3.14 0.43 -1.05
CA CYS A 45 3.05 0.91 -2.42
C CYS A 45 4.41 1.42 -2.92
N TRP A 46 5.13 2.21 -2.11
CA TRP A 46 6.49 2.65 -2.42
C TRP A 46 7.44 1.47 -2.61
N ALA A 47 7.41 0.48 -1.71
CA ALA A 47 8.25 -0.71 -1.80
C ALA A 47 7.98 -1.55 -3.07
N VAL A 48 6.71 -1.67 -3.48
CA VAL A 48 6.30 -2.35 -4.72
C VAL A 48 6.77 -1.57 -5.94
N VAL A 49 6.54 -0.25 -5.96
CA VAL A 49 6.91 0.66 -7.05
C VAL A 49 8.43 0.78 -7.24
N THR A 50 9.21 0.72 -6.16
CA THR A 50 10.68 0.73 -6.22
C THR A 50 11.28 -0.62 -6.58
N GLY A 51 10.46 -1.67 -6.72
CA GLY A 51 10.92 -3.01 -7.09
C GLY A 51 11.70 -3.73 -6.00
N LYS A 52 11.81 -3.17 -4.78
CA LYS A 52 12.49 -3.80 -3.64
C LYS A 52 11.80 -5.08 -3.18
N PHE A 53 10.52 -5.25 -3.51
CA PHE A 53 9.79 -6.51 -3.28
C PHE A 53 10.36 -7.69 -4.08
N LYS A 54 10.91 -7.50 -5.28
CA LYS A 54 11.57 -8.58 -6.03
C LYS A 54 12.84 -9.06 -5.31
N THR A 55 13.59 -8.15 -4.69
CA THR A 55 14.81 -8.49 -3.93
C THR A 55 14.49 -9.22 -2.62
N ALA A 56 13.39 -8.86 -1.95
CA ALA A 56 12.97 -9.51 -0.72
C ALA A 56 12.38 -10.92 -0.95
N LEU A 57 11.62 -11.13 -2.04
CA LEU A 57 10.99 -12.42 -2.37
C LEU A 57 11.98 -13.39 -3.03
N GLN A 58 12.96 -12.92 -3.80
CA GLN A 58 14.01 -13.77 -4.40
C GLN A 58 15.07 -14.25 -3.38
N LYS A 59 15.01 -13.78 -2.13
CA LYS A 59 15.95 -14.16 -1.06
C LYS A 59 15.32 -15.08 -0.01
N SER A 60 14.16 -15.68 -0.32
CA SER A 60 13.50 -16.67 0.54
C SER A 60 13.37 -18.02 -0.15
#